data_AF-A0A814G9A5-F1
#
_entry.id   AF-A0A814G9A5-F1
#
_cell.length_a   1.000
_cell.length_b   1.000
_cell.length_c   1.000
_cell.angle_alpha   90.00
_cell.angle_beta   90.00
_cell.angle_gamma   90.00
#
_symmetry.space_group_name_H-M   'P 1'
#
loop_
_entity.id
_entity.type
_entity.pdbx_description
1 polymer ?
#
loop_
_entity_poly.entity_id
_entity_poly.type
_entity_poly.pdbx_seq_one_letter_code
_entity_poly.pdbx_strand_id
1 'polypeptide(L)' 'METEQLWPYFLNTLTNHDQFIVHQTSRITAKLACWSHEHMLVPDLEYYLAWLKEQLKPQVNSHSTVHRCSV' A
#
# COMPACT_ATOMS: atom_id res chain seq x y z
N MET A 1 28.86 -3.83 -3.47
CA MET A 1 27.63 -3.68 -4.28
C MET A 1 26.52 -3.49 -3.28
N GLU A 2 26.17 -2.24 -3.00
CA GLU A 2 24.90 -1.95 -2.31
C GLU A 2 23.80 -2.31 -3.32
N THR A 3 23.07 -3.39 -3.05
CA THR A 3 21.83 -3.69 -3.75
C THR A 3 20.94 -2.47 -3.53
N GLU A 4 20.66 -1.69 -4.58
CA GLU A 4 19.71 -0.58 -4.49
C GLU A 4 18.37 -1.18 -4.04
N GLN A 5 18.05 -0.99 -2.76
CA GLN A 5 16.81 -1.52 -2.23
C GLN A 5 15.69 -0.69 -2.84
N LEU A 6 14.84 -1.35 -3.63
CA LEU A 6 13.71 -0.68 -4.29
C LEU A 6 12.59 -0.35 -3.29
N TRP A 7 12.60 -0.98 -2.12
CA TRP A 7 11.54 -0.91 -1.10
C TRP A 7 11.31 0.51 -0.56
N PRO A 8 12.33 1.29 -0.16
CA PRO A 8 12.12 2.66 0.34
C PRO A 8 11.41 3.56 -0.68
N TYR A 9 11.65 3.38 -1.99
CA TYR A 9 10.94 4.13 -3.03
C TYR A 9 9.45 3.77 -3.09
N PHE A 10 9.13 2.48 -3.01
CA PHE A 10 7.74 2.02 -2.95
C PHE A 10 7.03 2.50 -1.68
N LEU A 11 7.70 2.40 -0.53
CA LEU A 11 7.16 2.83 0.76
C LEU A 11 6.91 4.35 0.81
N ASN A 12 7.83 5.15 0.27
CA ASN A 12 7.64 6.60 0.14
C ASN A 12 6.48 6.96 -0.81
N THR A 13 6.15 6.09 -1.76
CA THR A 13 5.00 6.29 -2.65
C THR A 13 3.67 5.99 -1.93
N LEU A 14 3.67 5.16 -0.88
CA LEU A 14 2.49 4.89 -0.05
C LEU A 14 2.08 6.09 0.82
N THR A 15 2.97 7.06 1.03
CA THR A 15 2.67 8.31 1.74
C THR A 15 2.16 9.42 0.82
N ASN A 16 1.92 9.14 -0.46
CA ASN A 16 1.42 10.12 -1.43
C ASN A 16 -0.04 10.52 -1.15
N HIS A 17 -0.45 11.71 -1.59
CA HIS A 17 -1.82 12.21 -1.44
C HIS A 17 -2.81 11.63 -2.46
N ASP A 18 -2.32 11.07 -3.57
CA ASP A 18 -3.18 10.45 -4.58
C ASP A 18 -3.56 9.01 -4.18
N GLN A 19 -4.83 8.82 -3.83
CA GLN A 19 -5.35 7.54 -3.38
C GLN A 19 -5.29 6.44 -4.48
N PHE A 20 -5.44 6.80 -5.76
CA PHE A 20 -5.34 5.83 -6.85
C PHE A 20 -3.91 5.30 -6.96
N ILE A 21 -2.92 6.19 -6.93
CA ILE A 21 -1.50 5.81 -6.97
C ILE A 21 -1.12 4.96 -5.76
N VAL A 22 -1.59 5.34 -4.57
CA VAL A 22 -1.36 4.59 -3.33
C VAL A 22 -1.93 3.17 -3.42
N HIS A 23 -3.14 3.00 -3.94
CA HIS A 23 -3.76 1.68 -4.14
C HIS A 23 -2.99 0.81 -5.14
N GLN A 24 -2.62 1.36 -6.30
CA GLN A 24 -1.87 0.61 -7.31
C GLN A 24 -0.49 0.21 -6.77
N THR A 25 0.20 1.14 -6.12
CA THR A 25 1.50 0.90 -5.50
C THR A 25 1.39 -0.19 -4.44
N SER A 26 0.41 -0.12 -3.54
CA SER A 26 0.19 -1.13 -2.49
C SER A 26 0.04 -2.54 -3.06
N ARG A 27 -0.72 -2.71 -4.14
CA ARG A 27 -0.89 -4.02 -4.80
C ARG A 27 0.41 -4.54 -5.42
N ILE A 28 1.20 -3.65 -6.03
CA ILE A 28 2.51 -4.00 -6.60
C ILE A 28 3.47 -4.40 -5.48
N THR A 29 3.54 -3.61 -4.40
CA THR A 29 4.38 -3.90 -3.23
C THR A 29 4.01 -5.23 -2.58
N ALA A 30 2.72 -5.54 -2.42
CA ALA A 30 2.28 -6.83 -1.89
C ALA A 30 2.73 -8.00 -2.80
N LYS A 31 2.54 -7.86 -4.12
CA LYS A 31 2.92 -8.89 -5.08
C LYS A 31 4.43 -9.13 -5.08
N LEU A 32 5.23 -8.06 -5.03
CA LEU A 32 6.67 -8.15 -4.91
C LEU A 32 7.04 -8.81 -3.57
N ALA A 33 6.56 -8.31 -2.44
CA ALA A 33 6.88 -8.88 -1.13
C ALA A 33 6.57 -10.38 -0.99
N CYS A 34 5.54 -10.89 -1.70
CA CYS A 34 5.20 -12.31 -1.69
C CYS A 34 5.96 -13.15 -2.72
N TRP A 35 6.30 -12.60 -3.90
CA TRP A 35 6.77 -13.38 -5.06
C TRP A 35 8.12 -12.94 -5.62
N SER A 36 8.77 -11.90 -5.10
CA SER A 36 10.10 -11.49 -5.54
C SER A 36 11.18 -12.44 -5.01
N HIS A 37 12.26 -12.56 -5.78
CA HIS A 37 13.45 -13.30 -5.36
C HIS A 37 14.23 -12.57 -4.26
N GLU A 38 14.20 -11.24 -4.29
CA GLU A 38 14.77 -10.39 -3.25
C GLU A 38 13.70 -10.11 -2.20
N HIS A 39 13.97 -10.48 -0.95
CA HIS A 39 13.03 -10.27 0.14
C HIS A 39 13.18 -8.85 0.71
N MET A 40 12.05 -8.25 1.10
CA MET A 40 12.05 -7.00 1.85
C MET A 40 12.74 -7.19 3.21
N LEU A 41 13.48 -6.17 3.67
CA LEU A 41 14.06 -6.19 5.01
C LEU A 41 12.95 -6.18 6.07
N VAL A 42 13.24 -6.83 7.20
CA VAL A 42 12.32 -6.90 8.34
C VAL A 42 11.74 -5.54 8.75
N PRO A 43 12.53 -4.46 8.96
CA PRO A 43 11.98 -3.15 9.33
C PRO A 43 11.01 -2.56 8.30
N ASP A 44 11.33 -2.69 7.00
CA ASP A 44 10.48 -2.20 5.91
C ASP A 44 9.17 -2.99 5.83
N LEU A 45 9.25 -4.30 6.07
CA LEU A 45 8.09 -5.19 6.07
C LEU A 45 7.17 -4.90 7.26
N GLU A 46 7.73 -4.69 8.45
CA GLU A 46 6.96 -4.29 9.63
C GLU A 46 6.24 -2.96 9.41
N TYR A 47 6.93 -1.97 8.82
CA TYR A 47 6.34 -0.69 8.44
C TYR A 47 5.20 -0.88 7.43
N TYR A 48 5.43 -1.64 6.35
CA TYR A 48 4.42 -1.90 5.32
C TYR A 48 3.17 -2.57 5.89
N LEU A 49 3.34 -3.59 6.73
CA LEU A 49 2.23 -4.30 7.37
C LEU A 49 1.47 -3.42 8.36
N ALA A 50 2.15 -2.55 9.11
CA ALA A 50 1.51 -1.59 9.99
C ALA A 50 0.64 -0.59 9.19
N TRP A 51 1.19 -0.03 8.11
CA TRP A 51 0.46 0.84 7.20
C TRP A 51 -0.75 0.13 6.59
N LEU A 52 -0.59 -1.11 6.12
CA LEU A 52 -1.66 -1.88 5.49
C LEU A 52 -2.82 -2.14 6.47
N LYS A 53 -2.51 -2.42 7.75
CA LYS A 53 -3.53 -2.57 8.79
C LYS A 53 -4.35 -1.30 8.98
N GLU A 54 -3.74 -0.12 8.93
CA GLU A 54 -4.45 1.15 9.00
C GLU A 54 -5.39 1.35 7.82
N GLN A 55 -4.97 0.98 6.60
CA GLN A 55 -5.82 1.07 5.40
C GLN A 55 -7.01 0.09 5.42
N LEU A 56 -6.87 -1.04 6.11
CA LEU A 56 -7.90 -2.07 6.23
C LEU A 56 -8.89 -1.81 7.37
N LYS A 57 -8.65 -0.80 8.22
CA LYS A 57 -9.61 -0.43 9.25
C LYS A 57 -10.94 -0.08 8.56
N PRO A 58 -12.06 -0.68 8.98
CA PRO A 58 -13.35 -0.31 8.44
C PRO A 58 -13.53 1.19 8.65
N GLN A 59 -13.77 1.92 7.57
CA GLN A 59 -14.21 3.30 7.65
C GLN A 59 -15.56 3.29 8.38
N VAL A 60 -15.56 3.61 9.68
CA VAL A 60 -16.73 3.64 10.59
C VAL A 60 -17.66 4.83 10.26
N ASN A 61 -17.83 5.09 8.98
CA ASN A 61 -18.69 6.10 8.40
C ASN A 61 -19.36 5.52 7.14
N SER A 62 -19.89 4.30 7.28
CA SER A 62 -20.93 3.76 6.40
C SER A 62 -22.29 4.39 6.71
N HIS A 63 -22.35 5.72 6.73
CA HIS A 63 -23.60 6.46 6.60
C HIS A 63 -23.39 7.48 5.48
N SER A 64 -24.14 7.31 4.39
CA SER A 64 -24.17 8.13 3.15
C SER A 64 -22.87 8.08 2.33
N THR A 65 -22.83 7.40 1.18
CA THR A 65 -23.39 7.98 -0.05
C THR A 65 -23.63 6.87 -1.08
N VAL A 66 -24.79 6.23 -1.00
CA VAL A 66 -25.45 5.70 -2.20
C VAL A 66 -25.98 6.93 -2.95
N HIS A 67 -25.17 7.53 -3.81
CA HIS A 67 -25.68 8.50 -4.79
C HIS A 67 -25.39 7.98 -6.20
N ARG A 68 -26.46 7.37 -6.74
CA ARG A 68 -26.91 7.38 -8.13
C ARG A 68 -25.93 6.89 -9.20
N CYS A 69 -26.19 5.66 -9.67
CA CYS A 69 -26.16 5.43 -11.11
C CYS A 69 -27.25 6.32 -11.74
N SER A 70 -26.86 7.26 -12.62
CA SER A 70 -27.79 7.88 -13.56
C SER A 70 -27.98 6.91 -14.73
N VAL A 71 -29.15 6.28 -14.80
CA VAL A 71 -29.74 5.81 -16.05
C VAL A 71 -30.63 6.93 -16.57
#